data_AF-A0A972RW25-F1
#
_entry.id   AF-A0A972RW25-F1
#
_cell.length_a   1.000
_cell.length_b   1.000
_cell.length_c   1.000
_cell.angle_alpha   90.00
_cell.angle_beta   90.00
_cell.angle_gamma   90.00
#
_symmetry.space_group_name_H-M   'P 1'
#
loop_
_entity.id
_entity.type
_entity.pdbx_description
1 polymer ?
#
loop_
_entity_poly.entity_id
_entity_poly.type
_entity_poly.pdbx_seq_one_letter_code
_entity_poly.pdbx_strand_id
1 'polypeptide(L)'
;MKFLPPKEGFNKISALASKNIPFLFIISYDKSKIFVEPLLSLPKEIEFSFNSSFNNIGKKGYLAKYPINFNEYLSAFNRVIENIKAGNSYLFNLTFKTSISTNLELKEIFKYAKAPFKLY
;
A
#
# COMPACT_ATOMS: atom_id res chain seq x y z
N MET A 1 15.89 6.10 3.54
CA MET A 1 16.03 4.71 3.06
C MET A 1 17.08 4.65 1.96
N LYS A 2 17.92 3.62 1.90
CA LYS A 2 18.89 3.38 0.82
C LYS A 2 18.41 2.21 -0.04
N PHE A 3 18.11 2.45 -1.31
CA PHE A 3 17.69 1.41 -2.24
C PHE A 3 18.90 0.75 -2.92
N LEU A 4 18.80 -0.55 -3.12
CA LEU A 4 19.76 -1.40 -3.81
C LEU A 4 19.20 -1.78 -5.19
N PRO A 5 20.10 -1.98 -6.18
CA PRO A 5 19.71 -2.59 -7.44
C PRO A 5 19.27 -4.05 -7.23
N PRO A 6 18.53 -4.66 -8.18
CA PRO A 6 17.84 -5.93 -7.96
C PRO A 6 18.78 -7.06 -7.53
N LYS A 7 19.91 -7.22 -8.23
CA LYS A 7 20.90 -8.28 -7.95
C LYS A 7 21.44 -8.19 -6.52
N GLU A 8 21.84 -7.00 -6.09
CA GLU A 8 22.37 -6.77 -4.74
C GLU A 8 21.29 -6.92 -3.67
N GLY A 9 20.09 -6.40 -3.92
CA GLY A 9 18.96 -6.51 -3.01
C GLY A 9 18.57 -7.96 -2.73
N PHE A 10 18.39 -8.77 -3.78
CA PHE A 10 18.06 -10.20 -3.61
C PHE A 10 19.19 -10.98 -2.96
N ASN A 11 20.45 -10.72 -3.31
CA ASN A 11 21.59 -11.35 -2.65
C ASN A 11 21.64 -11.02 -1.14
N LYS A 12 21.37 -9.77 -0.76
CA LYS A 12 21.30 -9.37 0.66
C LYS A 12 20.12 -10.04 1.37
N ILE A 13 18.96 -10.15 0.75
CA ILE A 13 17.81 -10.90 1.29
C ILE A 13 18.19 -12.36 1.55
N SER A 14 18.75 -13.06 0.55
CA SER A 14 19.16 -14.47 0.68
C SER A 14 20.22 -14.67 1.76
N ALA A 15 21.19 -13.75 1.87
CA ALA A 15 22.25 -13.81 2.87
C ALA A 15 21.75 -13.58 4.30
N LEU A 16 20.75 -12.72 4.50
CA LEU A 16 20.14 -12.52 5.82
C LEU A 16 19.24 -13.70 6.20
N ALA A 17 18.46 -14.21 5.24
CA ALA A 17 17.59 -15.37 5.43
C ALA A 17 18.37 -16.64 5.79
N SER A 18 19.49 -16.93 5.09
CA SER A 18 20.34 -18.09 5.38
C SER A 18 20.98 -18.05 6.76
N LYS A 19 21.10 -16.85 7.35
CA LYS A 19 21.62 -16.63 8.70
C LYS A 19 20.52 -16.54 9.77
N ASN A 20 19.25 -16.75 9.41
CA ASN A 20 18.10 -16.57 10.30
C ASN A 20 18.05 -15.19 10.98
N ILE A 21 18.52 -14.15 10.29
CA ILE A 21 18.47 -12.77 10.81
C ILE A 21 17.09 -12.19 10.46
N PRO A 22 16.34 -11.61 11.40
CA PRO A 22 15.12 -10.89 11.08
C PRO A 22 15.41 -9.60 10.31
N PHE A 23 14.70 -9.36 9.21
CA PHE A 23 14.85 -8.16 8.37
C PHE A 23 13.52 -7.69 7.78
N LEU A 24 13.48 -6.41 7.40
CA LEU A 24 12.42 -5.84 6.56
C LEU A 24 12.94 -5.71 5.14
N PHE A 25 12.10 -6.01 4.15
CA PHE A 25 12.36 -5.69 2.75
C PHE A 25 11.18 -4.96 2.12
N ILE A 26 11.48 -4.05 1.19
CA ILE A 26 10.50 -3.32 0.37
C ILE A 26 10.99 -3.38 -1.07
N ILE A 27 10.15 -3.90 -1.96
CA ILE A 27 10.50 -4.11 -3.38
C ILE A 27 9.53 -3.28 -4.21
N SER A 28 10.04 -2.47 -5.14
CA SER A 28 9.21 -1.76 -6.10
C SER A 28 8.46 -2.73 -7.01
N TYR A 29 7.28 -2.34 -7.51
CA TYR A 29 6.45 -3.21 -8.35
C TYR A 29 7.18 -3.72 -9.61
N ASP A 30 7.96 -2.85 -10.24
CA ASP A 30 8.83 -3.14 -11.38
C ASP A 30 10.13 -3.88 -11.00
N LYS A 31 10.32 -4.17 -9.70
CA LYS A 31 11.50 -4.81 -9.09
C LYS A 31 12.81 -4.05 -9.28
N SER A 32 12.79 -2.81 -9.74
CA SER A 32 14.00 -2.01 -10.01
C SER A 32 14.71 -1.52 -8.75
N LYS A 33 13.99 -1.39 -7.63
CA LYS A 33 14.50 -0.84 -6.37
C LYS A 33 14.14 -1.77 -5.21
N ILE A 34 15.14 -2.18 -4.46
CA ILE A 34 14.98 -3.04 -3.29
C ILE A 34 15.59 -2.36 -2.06
N PHE A 35 14.79 -2.14 -1.03
CA PHE A 35 15.28 -1.82 0.31
C PHE A 35 15.30 -3.11 1.11
N VAL A 36 16.40 -3.38 1.82
CA VAL A 36 16.48 -4.49 2.78
C VAL A 36 17.44 -4.12 3.90
N GLU A 37 16.97 -4.18 5.14
CA GLU A 37 17.78 -3.95 6.34
C GLU A 37 17.38 -4.88 7.48
N PRO A 38 18.34 -5.36 8.29
CA PRO A 38 18.05 -6.06 9.55
C PRO A 38 17.16 -5.20 10.46
N LEU A 39 16.27 -5.84 11.22
CA LEU A 39 15.34 -5.10 12.09
C LEU A 39 16.06 -4.18 13.10
N LEU A 40 17.20 -4.62 13.63
CA LEU A 40 18.02 -3.85 14.56
C LEU A 40 18.69 -2.62 13.93
N SER A 41 18.79 -2.58 12.59
CA SER A 41 19.43 -1.51 11.84
C SER A 41 18.41 -0.67 11.07
N LEU A 42 17.11 -0.82 11.36
CA LEU A 42 16.09 -0.05 10.67
C LEU A 42 16.17 1.44 11.03
N PRO A 43 16.07 2.33 10.04
CA PRO A 43 15.90 3.76 10.27
C PRO A 43 14.68 4.05 11.18
N LYS A 44 14.79 5.05 12.05
CA LYS A 44 13.74 5.41 13.00
C LYS A 44 12.47 5.95 12.32
N GLU A 45 12.58 6.37 11.07
CA GLU A 45 11.48 6.89 10.27
C GLU A 45 10.54 5.78 9.80
N ILE A 46 10.98 4.52 9.79
CA ILE A 46 10.17 3.38 9.37
C ILE A 46 9.38 2.86 10.54
N GLU A 47 8.06 2.91 10.42
CA GLU A 47 7.16 2.26 11.37
C GLU A 47 6.36 1.18 10.64
N PHE A 48 6.32 -0.04 11.17
CA PHE A 48 5.48 -1.09 10.61
C PHE A 48 4.74 -1.81 11.72
N SER A 49 3.64 -2.44 11.35
CA SER A 49 2.85 -3.22 12.28
C SER A 49 2.20 -4.41 11.61
N PHE A 50 2.15 -5.51 12.35
CA PHE A 50 1.48 -6.76 12.02
C PHE A 50 0.34 -6.97 13.02
N ASN A 51 -0.89 -7.15 12.54
CA ASN A 51 -2.08 -7.44 13.35
C ASN A 51 -2.32 -6.49 14.53
N SER A 52 -1.94 -5.21 14.43
CA SER A 52 -2.20 -4.27 15.52
C SER A 52 -3.64 -3.77 15.53
N SER A 53 -4.29 -3.92 16.68
CA SER A 53 -5.36 -3.04 17.13
C SER A 53 -4.74 -1.91 17.96
N PHE A 54 -4.58 -0.72 17.37
CA PHE A 54 -4.20 0.45 18.18
C PHE A 54 -5.45 1.02 18.85
N ASN A 55 -5.35 1.18 20.16
CA ASN A 55 -6.35 1.82 21.01
C ASN A 55 -6.03 3.32 21.16
N ASN A 56 -7.08 4.14 21.01
CA ASN A 56 -7.19 5.56 21.38
C ASN A 56 -6.11 6.52 20.86
N ILE A 57 -6.31 6.99 19.63
CA ILE A 57 -5.69 8.23 19.17
C ILE A 57 -6.48 9.38 19.79
N GLY A 58 -5.83 10.21 20.62
CA GLY A 58 -6.49 11.29 21.38
C GLY A 58 -7.05 12.43 20.51
N LYS A 59 -6.65 12.51 19.24
CA LYS A 59 -7.26 13.39 18.24
C LYS A 59 -8.57 12.76 17.75
N LYS A 60 -9.55 13.56 17.34
CA LYS A 60 -10.70 13.07 16.58
C LYS A 60 -10.44 13.35 15.10
N GLY A 61 -10.13 12.29 14.34
CA GLY A 61 -9.97 12.36 12.90
C GLY A 61 -11.31 12.35 12.17
N TYR A 62 -11.41 13.08 11.06
CA TYR A 62 -12.51 12.92 10.10
C TYR A 62 -11.97 12.45 8.75
N LEU A 63 -12.80 11.76 7.98
CA LEU A 63 -12.51 11.39 6.59
C LEU A 63 -13.76 11.62 5.75
N ALA A 64 -13.84 12.78 5.10
CA ALA A 64 -14.89 13.08 4.13
C ALA A 64 -14.47 12.55 2.76
N LYS A 65 -15.39 11.90 2.05
CA LYS A 65 -15.16 11.31 0.72
C LYS A 65 -16.10 11.96 -0.28
N TYR A 66 -15.57 12.29 -1.45
CA TYR A 66 -16.30 12.90 -2.55
C TYR A 66 -16.18 12.00 -3.78
N PRO A 67 -16.94 10.89 -3.82
CA PRO A 67 -16.93 9.98 -4.97
C PRO A 67 -17.57 10.66 -6.19
N ILE A 68 -17.31 10.09 -7.37
CA ILE A 68 -18.02 10.46 -8.58
C ILE A 68 -19.52 10.18 -8.45
N ASN A 69 -20.34 10.82 -9.29
CA ASN A 69 -21.76 10.54 -9.33
C ASN A 69 -22.02 9.09 -9.76
N PHE A 70 -23.05 8.46 -9.18
CA PHE A 70 -23.44 7.09 -9.55
C PHE A 70 -23.73 6.93 -11.04
N ASN A 71 -24.34 7.93 -11.69
CA ASN A 71 -24.64 7.87 -13.13
C ASN A 71 -23.37 7.87 -13.99
N GLU A 72 -22.33 8.59 -13.57
CA GLU A 72 -21.01 8.54 -14.24
C GLU A 72 -20.39 7.15 -14.11
N TYR A 73 -20.45 6.56 -12.91
CA TYR A 73 -20.02 5.19 -12.68
C TYR A 73 -20.80 4.20 -13.56
N LEU A 74 -22.14 4.32 -13.58
CA LEU A 74 -23.02 3.42 -14.32
C LEU A 74 -22.76 3.47 -15.84
N SER A 75 -22.55 4.67 -16.37
CA SER A 75 -22.19 4.84 -17.79
C SER A 75 -20.90 4.11 -18.14
N ALA A 76 -19.84 4.30 -17.33
CA ALA A 76 -18.58 3.61 -17.55
C ALA A 76 -18.69 2.09 -17.34
N PHE A 77 -19.46 1.66 -16.35
CA PHE A 77 -19.74 0.25 -16.08
C PHE A 77 -20.45 -0.42 -17.25
N ASN A 78 -21.49 0.19 -17.79
CA ASN A 78 -22.23 -0.33 -18.94
C ASN A 78 -21.32 -0.51 -20.16
N ARG A 79 -20.45 0.48 -20.43
CA ARG A 79 -19.45 0.38 -21.50
C ARG A 79 -18.50 -0.81 -21.31
N VAL A 80 -18.06 -1.07 -20.08
CA VAL A 80 -17.22 -2.23 -19.77
C VAL A 80 -17.98 -3.53 -20.05
N ILE A 81 -19.23 -3.63 -19.58
CA ILE A 81 -20.06 -4.83 -19.79
C ILE A 81 -20.36 -5.08 -21.28
N GLU A 82 -20.61 -4.03 -22.07
CA GLU A 82 -20.79 -4.14 -23.52
C GLU A 82 -19.56 -4.73 -24.21
N ASN A 83 -18.36 -4.24 -23.84
CA ASN A 83 -17.11 -4.76 -24.38
C ASN A 83 -16.84 -6.22 -23.98
N ILE A 84 -17.23 -6.61 -22.75
CA ILE A 84 -17.13 -8.00 -22.31
C ILE A 84 -18.09 -8.89 -23.13
N LYS A 85 -19.34 -8.47 -23.32
CA LYS A 85 -20.33 -9.20 -24.13
C LYS A 85 -19.93 -9.33 -25.60
N ALA A 86 -19.28 -8.31 -26.15
CA ALA A 86 -18.77 -8.33 -27.52
C ALA A 86 -17.50 -9.21 -27.69
N GLY A 87 -16.91 -9.70 -26.59
CA GLY A 87 -15.68 -10.50 -26.64
C GLY A 87 -14.40 -9.67 -26.79
N ASN A 88 -14.44 -8.36 -26.58
CA ASN A 88 -13.28 -7.48 -26.71
C ASN A 88 -12.31 -7.58 -25.52
N SER A 89 -12.81 -7.98 -24.35
CA SER A 89 -12.03 -8.24 -23.14
C SER A 89 -12.81 -9.15 -22.21
N TYR A 90 -12.13 -9.85 -21.30
CA TYR A 90 -12.74 -10.79 -20.35
C TYR A 90 -12.65 -10.34 -18.89
N LEU A 91 -11.73 -9.42 -18.58
CA LEU A 91 -11.50 -8.92 -17.23
C LEU A 91 -11.12 -7.44 -17.29
N PHE A 92 -11.80 -6.64 -16.48
CA PHE A 92 -11.54 -5.20 -16.38
C PHE A 92 -11.62 -4.75 -14.93
N ASN A 93 -10.62 -4.01 -14.46
CA ASN A 93 -10.63 -3.39 -13.14
C ASN A 93 -11.08 -1.93 -13.25
N LEU A 94 -12.39 -1.71 -13.23
CA LEU A 94 -12.96 -0.35 -13.30
C LEU A 94 -12.78 0.34 -11.94
N THR A 95 -11.98 1.41 -11.92
CA THR A 95 -11.70 2.18 -10.70
C THR A 95 -11.82 3.68 -10.96
N PHE A 96 -12.18 4.42 -9.91
CA PHE A 96 -12.32 5.87 -9.94
C PHE A 96 -11.57 6.53 -8.80
N LYS A 97 -10.88 7.62 -9.12
CA LYS A 97 -10.30 8.50 -8.10
C LYS A 97 -11.43 9.11 -7.26
N THR A 98 -11.29 9.05 -5.94
CA THR A 98 -12.22 9.67 -4.99
C THR A 98 -11.45 10.71 -4.21
N SER A 99 -11.82 11.98 -4.35
CA SER A 99 -11.23 13.04 -3.54
C SER A 99 -11.60 12.83 -2.08
N ILE A 100 -10.67 13.07 -1.17
CA ILE A 100 -10.89 12.97 0.26
C ILE A 100 -10.42 14.25 0.96
N SER A 101 -11.11 14.60 2.05
CA SER A 101 -10.67 15.65 2.98
C SER A 101 -10.53 15.07 4.38
N THR A 102 -9.47 15.43 5.07
CA THR A 102 -9.17 14.97 6.43
C THR A 102 -8.30 15.99 7.16
N ASN A 103 -8.42 16.05 8.48
CA ASN A 103 -7.49 16.78 9.35
C ASN A 103 -6.30 15.91 9.81
N LEU A 104 -6.15 14.71 9.26
CA LEU A 104 -5.12 13.76 9.63
C LEU A 104 -3.90 13.87 8.73
N GLU A 105 -2.72 13.87 9.35
CA GLU A 105 -1.46 13.66 8.65
C GLU A 105 -1.23 12.18 8.34
N LEU A 106 -0.32 11.87 7.40
CA LEU A 106 -0.04 10.48 6.99
C LEU A 106 0.33 9.56 8.19
N LYS A 107 1.11 10.07 9.14
CA LYS A 107 1.49 9.32 10.35
C LYS A 107 0.30 9.03 11.25
N GLU A 108 -0.64 9.98 11.34
CA GLU A 108 -1.88 9.78 12.08
C GLU A 108 -2.77 8.78 11.36
N ILE A 109 -2.90 8.87 10.02
CA ILE A 109 -3.62 7.90 9.20
C ILE A 109 -3.05 6.49 9.41
N PHE A 110 -1.72 6.32 9.40
CA PHE A 110 -1.07 5.04 9.71
C PHE A 110 -1.51 4.50 11.07
N LYS A 111 -1.56 5.34 12.11
CA LYS A 111 -2.03 4.95 13.44
C LYS A 111 -3.51 4.57 13.43
N TYR A 112 -4.37 5.32 12.75
CA TYR A 112 -5.83 5.06 12.65
C TYR A 112 -6.16 3.82 11.83
N ALA A 113 -5.35 3.50 10.82
CA ALA A 113 -5.62 2.42 9.90
C ALA A 113 -5.68 1.07 10.64
N LYS A 114 -6.81 0.39 10.46
CA LYS A 114 -7.01 -1.01 10.85
C LYS A 114 -6.65 -1.89 9.67
N ALA A 115 -5.45 -2.44 9.68
CA ALA A 115 -4.95 -3.31 8.62
C ALA A 115 -4.15 -4.47 9.25
N PRO A 116 -4.22 -5.68 8.69
CA PRO A 116 -3.37 -6.80 9.11
C PRO A 116 -1.88 -6.49 8.95
N PHE A 117 -1.54 -5.67 7.96
CA PHE A 117 -0.19 -5.22 7.67
C PHE A 117 -0.22 -3.73 7.36
N LYS A 118 0.67 -2.95 7.98
CA LYS A 118 0.86 -1.54 7.64
C LYS A 118 2.32 -1.15 7.75
N LEU A 119 2.73 -0.24 6.88
CA LEU A 119 4.06 0.34 6.78
C LEU A 119 3.91 1.86 6.62
N TYR A 120 4.74 2.61 7.32
CA TYR A 120 4.90 4.06 7.21
C TYR A 120 6.36 4.36 6.89
#